data_AF-C6VY18-F1
#
_entry.id   AF-C6VY18-F1
#
_cell.length_a   1.000
_cell.length_b   1.000
_cell.length_c   1.000
_cell.angle_alpha   90.00
_cell.angle_beta   90.00
_cell.angle_gamma   90.00
#
_symmetry.space_group_name_H-M   'P 1'
#
loop_
_entity.id
_entity.type
_entity.pdbx_description
1 polymer ?
#
loop_
_entity_poly.entity_id
_entity_poly.type
_entity_poly.pdbx_seq_one_letter_code
_entity_poly.pdbx_strand_id
1 'polypeptide(L)'
;MIPESIPLIERQLLINQCKILSVIGDEKERELYEKRIEILEKGYTGLYPKVFNNLYEEVPMSVYNEISDIMKMYSRINDSIRLLPESDRDLLDLASLEFEGFDQDNGMHYYMMSYLVDRMDEHGEYKGRELKSHKSNSLIKYNRMLSVYFGYENALKEQYSSQDLQRFIDEVKSMTVEAQL
;
A
#
# COMPACT_ATOMS: atom_id res chain seq x y z
N MET A 1 12.77 -9.76 -8.00
CA MET A 1 13.38 -10.53 -9.09
C MET A 1 14.63 -11.23 -8.57
N ILE A 2 14.80 -12.52 -8.85
CA ILE A 2 15.99 -13.29 -8.42
C ILE A 2 17.05 -13.18 -9.52
N PRO A 3 18.33 -12.90 -9.19
CA PRO A 3 19.36 -12.76 -10.21
C PRO A 3 19.63 -14.08 -10.94
N GLU A 4 19.78 -14.05 -12.26
CA GLU A 4 20.22 -15.21 -13.06
C GLU A 4 21.74 -15.44 -12.95
N SER A 5 22.49 -14.37 -12.66
CA SER A 5 23.92 -14.40 -12.40
C SER A 5 24.30 -13.27 -11.43
N ILE A 6 25.42 -13.42 -10.74
CA ILE A 6 25.95 -12.44 -9.78
C ILE A 6 27.40 -12.17 -10.17
N PRO A 7 27.83 -10.90 -10.34
CA PRO A 7 29.22 -10.62 -10.66
C PRO A 7 30.16 -11.07 -9.53
N LEU A 8 31.41 -11.38 -9.91
CA LEU A 8 32.30 -12.18 -9.08
C LEU A 8 32.56 -11.55 -7.70
N ILE A 9 32.69 -10.22 -7.65
CA ILE A 9 32.98 -9.47 -6.43
C ILE A 9 31.76 -9.52 -5.50
N GLU A 10 30.57 -9.27 -6.02
CA GLU A 10 29.30 -9.30 -5.28
C GLU A 10 29.01 -10.71 -4.76
N ARG A 11 29.31 -11.74 -5.56
CA ARG A 11 29.19 -13.14 -5.13
C ARG A 11 30.15 -13.45 -3.97
N GLN A 12 31.39 -12.96 -4.05
CA GLN A 12 32.36 -13.12 -2.97
C GLN A 12 31.92 -12.36 -1.71
N LEU A 13 31.33 -11.18 -1.84
CA LEU A 13 30.78 -10.41 -0.72
C LEU A 13 29.64 -11.17 -0.03
N LEU A 14 28.70 -11.74 -0.80
CA LEU A 14 27.60 -12.56 -0.26
C LEU A 14 28.11 -13.82 0.47
N ILE A 15 29.12 -14.49 -0.08
CA ILE A 15 29.78 -15.64 0.56
C ILE A 15 30.39 -15.21 1.90
N ASN A 16 31.10 -14.09 1.93
CA ASN A 16 31.72 -13.58 3.15
C ASN A 16 30.65 -13.22 4.21
N GLN A 17 29.54 -12.61 3.81
CA GLN A 17 28.41 -12.33 4.71
C GLN A 17 27.80 -13.62 5.28
N CYS A 18 27.57 -14.64 4.44
CA CYS A 18 27.07 -15.94 4.92
C CYS A 18 28.06 -16.61 5.88
N LYS A 19 29.37 -16.52 5.63
CA LYS A 19 30.40 -17.04 6.54
C LYS A 19 30.33 -16.35 7.91
N ILE A 20 30.22 -15.03 7.95
CA ILE A 20 30.05 -14.27 9.20
C ILE A 20 28.77 -14.72 9.93
N LEU A 21 27.65 -14.79 9.20
CA LEU A 21 26.35 -15.17 9.75
C LEU A 21 26.33 -16.60 10.32
N SER A 22 27.02 -17.55 9.67
CA SER A 22 27.16 -18.93 10.16
C SER A 22 27.92 -19.06 11.49
N VAL A 23 28.81 -18.09 11.79
CA VAL A 23 29.59 -18.05 13.03
C VAL A 23 28.77 -17.48 14.19
N ILE A 24 27.96 -16.46 13.93
CA ILE A 24 27.20 -15.75 14.97
C ILE A 24 25.81 -16.33 15.24
N GLY A 25 25.22 -17.02 14.25
CA GLY A 25 23.88 -17.58 14.35
C GLY A 25 23.80 -18.86 15.19
N ASP A 26 22.57 -19.28 15.46
CA ASP A 26 22.30 -20.58 16.10
C ASP A 26 22.60 -21.77 15.16
N GLU A 27 22.42 -22.99 15.65
CA GLU A 27 22.71 -24.21 14.86
C GLU A 27 21.88 -24.30 13.56
N LYS A 28 20.61 -23.88 13.60
CA LYS A 28 19.73 -23.92 12.43
C LYS A 28 20.11 -22.85 11.42
N GLU A 29 20.43 -21.65 11.89
CA GLU A 29 20.92 -20.56 11.06
C GLU A 29 22.26 -20.93 10.42
N ARG A 30 23.17 -21.55 11.17
CA ARG A 30 24.45 -22.05 10.64
C ARG A 30 24.24 -23.02 9.48
N GLU A 31 23.41 -24.04 9.67
CA GLU A 31 23.11 -25.02 8.61
C GLU A 31 22.50 -24.34 7.36
N LEU A 32 21.62 -23.36 7.57
CA LEU A 32 21.06 -22.55 6.48
C LEU A 32 22.14 -21.78 5.71
N TYR A 33 23.04 -21.09 6.41
CA TYR A 33 24.08 -20.29 5.78
C TYR A 33 25.17 -21.15 5.11
N GLU A 34 25.53 -22.31 5.66
CA GLU A 34 26.46 -23.27 5.04
C GLU A 34 25.93 -23.74 3.67
N LYS A 35 24.65 -24.08 3.57
CA LYS A 35 24.00 -24.43 2.29
C LYS A 35 24.05 -23.26 1.30
N ARG A 36 23.83 -22.03 1.76
CA ARG A 36 23.91 -20.83 0.90
C ARG A 36 25.34 -20.55 0.44
N ILE A 37 26.34 -20.75 1.29
CA ILE A 37 27.77 -20.63 0.92
C ILE A 37 28.10 -21.60 -0.20
N GLU A 38 27.73 -22.87 -0.08
CA GLU A 38 27.99 -23.88 -1.12
C GLU A 38 27.35 -23.49 -2.46
N ILE A 39 26.09 -23.06 -2.45
CA ILE A 39 25.37 -22.61 -3.65
C ILE A 39 26.14 -21.47 -4.35
N LEU A 40 26.61 -20.49 -3.58
CA LEU A 40 27.31 -19.32 -4.11
C LEU A 40 28.74 -19.66 -4.58
N GLU A 41 29.49 -20.46 -3.83
CA GLU A 41 30.87 -20.86 -4.19
C GLU A 41 30.91 -21.72 -5.46
N LYS A 42 29.96 -22.65 -5.61
CA LYS A 42 29.84 -23.51 -6.80
C LYS A 42 29.13 -22.83 -7.97
N GLY A 43 28.47 -21.70 -7.73
CA GLY A 43 27.72 -20.97 -8.76
C GLY A 43 26.49 -21.73 -9.26
N TYR A 44 25.77 -22.42 -8.38
CA TYR A 44 24.52 -23.11 -8.73
C TYR A 44 23.38 -22.11 -8.94
N THR A 45 23.36 -21.45 -10.09
CA THR A 45 22.43 -20.34 -10.41
C THR A 45 20.96 -20.75 -10.29
N GLY A 46 20.60 -21.98 -10.68
CA GLY A 46 19.24 -22.53 -10.49
C GLY A 46 18.81 -22.67 -9.02
N LEU A 47 19.74 -22.57 -8.07
CA LEU A 47 19.47 -22.58 -6.63
C LEU A 47 19.56 -21.19 -5.98
N TYR A 48 19.84 -20.13 -6.73
CA TYR A 48 19.80 -18.76 -6.20
C TYR A 48 18.45 -18.39 -5.57
N PRO A 49 17.28 -18.89 -6.01
CA PRO A 49 16.03 -18.70 -5.28
C PRO A 49 16.09 -19.11 -3.80
N LYS A 50 16.90 -20.12 -3.42
CA LYS A 50 17.07 -20.54 -2.02
C LYS A 50 17.97 -19.61 -1.21
N VAL A 51 18.80 -18.81 -1.89
CA VAL A 51 19.65 -17.77 -1.27
C VAL A 51 18.83 -16.51 -1.02
N PHE A 52 17.97 -16.13 -1.97
CA PHE A 52 17.20 -14.88 -1.96
C PHE A 52 15.72 -15.06 -1.59
N ASN A 53 15.33 -16.17 -0.97
CA ASN A 53 13.94 -16.52 -0.66
C ASN A 53 13.22 -15.58 0.32
N ASN A 54 13.93 -14.63 0.91
CA ASN A 54 13.38 -13.65 1.86
C ASN A 54 13.18 -12.26 1.23
N LEU A 55 13.48 -12.09 -0.06
CA LEU A 55 13.24 -10.85 -0.77
C LEU A 55 11.85 -10.90 -1.40
N TYR A 56 10.98 -10.01 -0.93
CA TYR A 56 9.69 -9.74 -1.56
C TYR A 56 9.88 -8.82 -2.77
N GLU A 57 8.84 -8.72 -3.60
CA GLU A 57 8.80 -7.68 -4.62
C GLU A 57 8.84 -6.29 -3.99
N GLU A 58 9.60 -5.38 -4.59
CA GLU A 58 9.66 -4.00 -4.12
C GLU A 58 8.32 -3.33 -4.36
N VAL A 59 7.80 -2.64 -3.34
CA VAL A 59 6.61 -1.80 -3.50
C VAL A 59 7.06 -0.48 -4.13
N PRO A 60 6.58 -0.10 -5.33
CA PRO A 60 6.99 1.13 -5.99
C PRO A 60 6.62 2.37 -5.18
N MET A 61 7.43 3.42 -5.28
CA MET A 61 7.15 4.71 -4.64
C MET A 61 5.80 5.30 -5.06
N SER A 62 5.33 5.01 -6.28
CA SER A 62 4.02 5.44 -6.76
C SER A 62 2.87 4.87 -5.91
N VAL A 63 2.98 3.64 -5.41
CA VAL A 63 1.97 3.02 -4.54
C VAL A 63 1.90 3.75 -3.20
N TYR A 64 3.06 4.07 -2.61
CA TYR A 64 3.12 4.85 -1.37
C TYR A 64 2.52 6.26 -1.56
N ASN A 65 2.87 6.95 -2.64
CA ASN A 65 2.34 8.28 -2.95
C ASN A 65 0.82 8.25 -3.14
N GLU A 66 0.30 7.27 -3.89
CA GLU A 66 -1.14 7.11 -4.10
C GLU A 66 -1.86 6.87 -2.77
N ILE A 67 -1.35 5.99 -1.90
CA ILE A 67 -1.91 5.80 -0.54
C ILE A 67 -1.89 7.12 0.24
N SER A 68 -0.78 7.85 0.22
CA SER A 68 -0.64 9.12 0.94
C SER A 68 -1.68 10.14 0.48
N ASP A 69 -1.89 10.27 -0.83
CA ASP A 69 -2.87 11.21 -1.39
C ASP A 69 -4.30 10.77 -1.08
N ILE A 70 -4.60 9.48 -1.17
CA ILE A 70 -5.90 8.92 -0.76
C ILE A 70 -6.17 9.22 0.72
N MET A 71 -5.18 9.00 1.59
CA MET A 71 -5.36 9.23 3.02
C MET A 71 -5.51 10.72 3.38
N LYS A 72 -4.75 11.62 2.75
CA LYS A 72 -4.94 13.07 2.91
C LYS A 72 -6.33 13.51 2.46
N MET A 73 -6.79 13.00 1.32
CA MET A 73 -8.14 13.26 0.82
C MET A 73 -9.20 12.81 1.83
N TYR A 74 -9.12 11.57 2.34
CA TYR A 74 -10.06 11.08 3.34
C TYR A 74 -10.00 11.85 4.64
N SER A 75 -8.81 12.27 5.10
CA SER A 75 -8.68 13.14 6.27
C SER A 75 -9.47 14.43 6.08
N ARG A 76 -9.26 15.14 4.96
CA ARG A 76 -9.97 16.41 4.68
C ARG A 76 -11.48 16.23 4.53
N ILE A 77 -11.93 15.15 3.89
CA ILE A 77 -13.35 14.79 3.78
C ILE A 77 -13.94 14.56 5.17
N ASN A 78 -13.30 13.72 5.99
CA ASN A 78 -13.77 13.39 7.34
C ASN A 78 -13.79 14.62 8.26
N ASP A 79 -12.76 15.46 8.21
CA ASP A 79 -12.70 16.74 8.91
C ASP A 79 -13.87 17.65 8.52
N SER A 80 -14.14 17.77 7.22
CA SER A 80 -15.23 18.61 6.71
C SER A 80 -16.60 18.07 7.11
N ILE A 81 -16.81 16.75 7.07
CA ILE A 81 -18.04 16.09 7.52
C ILE A 81 -18.29 16.34 9.00
N ARG A 82 -17.24 16.31 9.85
CA ARG A 82 -17.37 16.58 11.29
C ARG A 82 -17.85 18.00 11.58
N LEU A 83 -17.55 18.96 10.71
CA LEU A 83 -17.90 20.37 10.86
C LEU A 83 -19.24 20.75 10.21
N LEU A 84 -19.86 19.84 9.45
CA LEU A 84 -21.14 20.12 8.78
C LEU A 84 -22.32 20.17 9.76
N PRO A 85 -23.28 21.09 9.54
CA PRO A 85 -24.56 21.07 10.24
C PRO A 85 -25.31 19.76 10.00
N GLU A 86 -26.04 19.29 11.01
CA GLU A 86 -26.82 18.04 10.93
C GLU A 86 -27.81 18.05 9.75
N SER A 87 -28.48 19.18 9.51
CA SER A 87 -29.41 19.37 8.38
C SER A 87 -28.77 19.12 7.01
N ASP A 88 -27.48 19.41 6.87
CA ASP A 88 -26.76 19.23 5.61
C ASP A 88 -26.26 17.79 5.46
N ARG A 89 -25.96 17.11 6.58
CA ARG A 89 -25.48 15.73 6.58
C ARG A 89 -26.56 14.76 6.14
N ASP A 90 -27.80 15.00 6.54
CA ASP A 90 -28.96 14.17 6.17
C ASP A 90 -29.30 14.22 4.68
N LEU A 91 -28.83 15.25 3.97
CA LEU A 91 -29.03 15.42 2.53
C LEU A 91 -27.95 14.72 1.69
N LEU A 92 -26.87 14.25 2.32
CA LEU A 92 -25.71 13.70 1.63
C LEU A 92 -25.60 12.18 1.85
N ASP A 93 -25.22 11.48 0.80
CA ASP A 93 -24.88 10.05 0.85
C ASP A 93 -23.45 9.86 1.39
N LEU A 94 -23.25 10.18 2.67
CA LEU A 94 -21.93 10.15 3.31
C LEU A 94 -21.31 8.75 3.36
N ALA A 95 -22.14 7.68 3.37
CA ALA A 95 -21.68 6.31 3.32
C ALA A 95 -20.87 6.02 2.04
N SER A 96 -21.24 6.66 0.92
CA SER A 96 -20.47 6.55 -0.32
C SER A 96 -19.06 7.16 -0.22
N LEU A 97 -18.81 8.05 0.75
CA LEU A 97 -17.53 8.71 1.00
C LEU A 97 -16.72 8.03 2.10
N GLU A 98 -17.07 6.83 2.56
CA GLU A 98 -16.23 6.10 3.50
C GLU A 98 -15.01 5.47 2.81
N PHE A 99 -13.89 5.42 3.53
CA PHE A 99 -12.74 4.61 3.13
C PHE A 99 -13.08 3.13 3.34
N GLU A 100 -12.88 2.31 2.31
CA GLU A 100 -13.30 0.91 2.27
C GLU A 100 -12.10 -0.06 2.31
N GLY A 101 -10.87 0.46 2.41
CA GLY A 101 -9.67 -0.35 2.30
C GLY A 101 -9.27 -0.63 0.84
N PHE A 102 -8.40 -1.59 0.63
CA PHE A 102 -7.91 -1.98 -0.69
C PHE A 102 -8.29 -3.42 -0.99
N ASP A 103 -8.61 -3.69 -2.26
CA ASP A 103 -8.87 -5.05 -2.72
C ASP A 103 -7.58 -5.89 -2.68
N GLN A 104 -7.73 -7.21 -2.51
CA GLN A 104 -6.63 -8.17 -2.52
C GLN A 104 -5.91 -8.23 -3.88
N ASP A 105 -6.64 -7.97 -4.98
CA ASP A 105 -6.03 -7.87 -6.31
C ASP A 105 -5.09 -6.66 -6.41
N ASN A 106 -5.28 -5.65 -5.54
CA ASN A 106 -4.36 -4.53 -5.33
C ASN A 106 -3.43 -4.82 -4.13
N GLY A 107 -2.82 -6.00 -4.13
CA GLY A 107 -2.07 -6.53 -2.98
C GLY A 107 -1.01 -5.57 -2.46
N MET A 108 -0.28 -4.87 -3.34
CA MET A 108 0.73 -3.89 -2.91
C MET A 108 0.14 -2.75 -2.09
N HIS A 109 -1.02 -2.20 -2.49
CA HIS A 109 -1.69 -1.12 -1.75
C HIS A 109 -2.19 -1.61 -0.39
N TYR A 110 -2.82 -2.79 -0.37
CA TYR A 110 -3.31 -3.41 0.86
C TYR A 110 -2.17 -3.65 1.86
N TYR A 111 -1.08 -4.28 1.44
CA TYR A 111 0.05 -4.58 2.32
C TYR A 111 0.76 -3.32 2.80
N MET A 112 0.96 -2.33 1.91
CA MET A 112 1.57 -1.07 2.29
C MET A 112 0.69 -0.30 3.30
N MET A 113 -0.61 -0.17 3.05
CA MET A 113 -1.52 0.51 3.98
C MET A 113 -1.58 -0.21 5.33
N SER A 114 -1.66 -1.54 5.34
CA SER A 114 -1.65 -2.33 6.58
C SER A 114 -0.35 -2.14 7.35
N TYR A 115 0.79 -2.07 6.66
CA TYR A 115 2.08 -1.77 7.28
C TYR A 115 2.11 -0.37 7.92
N LEU A 116 1.61 0.66 7.20
CA LEU A 116 1.54 2.03 7.73
C LEU A 116 0.67 2.09 9.00
N VAL A 117 -0.49 1.44 9.01
CA VAL A 117 -1.41 1.43 10.15
C VAL A 117 -0.89 0.60 11.33
N ASP A 118 -0.51 -0.65 11.09
CA ASP A 118 -0.23 -1.60 12.17
C ASP A 118 1.20 -1.53 12.69
N ARG A 119 2.15 -1.05 11.88
CA ARG A 119 3.59 -1.07 12.18
C ARG A 119 4.22 0.30 12.31
N MET A 120 3.73 1.29 11.55
CA MET A 120 4.25 2.67 11.61
C MET A 120 3.40 3.59 12.50
N ASP A 121 2.26 3.11 13.00
CA ASP A 121 1.28 3.88 13.78
C ASP A 121 0.77 5.14 13.03
N GLU A 122 0.77 5.11 11.69
CA GLU A 122 0.18 6.14 10.83
C GLU A 122 -1.31 5.85 10.60
N HIS A 123 -2.13 6.88 10.38
CA HIS A 123 -3.58 6.72 10.13
C HIS A 123 -4.29 5.90 11.22
N GLY A 124 -4.01 6.22 12.49
CA GLY A 124 -4.47 5.48 13.66
C GLY A 124 -5.99 5.33 13.78
N GLU A 125 -6.77 6.17 13.10
CA GLU A 125 -8.22 6.04 12.96
C GLU A 125 -8.68 4.72 12.31
N TYR A 126 -7.78 4.02 11.60
CA TYR A 126 -8.06 2.74 10.97
C TYR A 126 -7.43 1.54 11.71
N LYS A 127 -6.77 1.76 12.85
CA LYS A 127 -6.13 0.68 13.62
C LYS A 127 -7.15 -0.35 14.11
N GLY A 128 -6.88 -1.62 13.87
CA GLY A 128 -7.77 -2.73 14.23
C GLY A 128 -9.00 -2.89 13.34
N ARG A 129 -9.13 -2.10 12.26
CA ARG A 129 -10.17 -2.26 11.23
C ARG A 129 -9.72 -3.26 10.18
N GLU A 130 -10.67 -3.98 9.57
CA GLU A 130 -10.40 -4.74 8.35
C GLU A 130 -10.18 -3.77 7.17
N LEU A 131 -8.93 -3.73 6.66
CA LEU A 131 -8.54 -2.89 5.52
C LEU A 131 -8.69 -3.60 4.17
N LYS A 132 -9.24 -4.82 4.19
CA LYS A 132 -9.54 -5.57 2.99
C LYS A 132 -10.88 -5.08 2.45
N SER A 133 -10.86 -4.46 1.28
CA SER A 133 -12.09 -4.14 0.57
C SER A 133 -12.71 -5.42 0.03
N HIS A 134 -14.02 -5.59 0.23
CA HIS A 134 -14.82 -6.61 -0.45
C HIS A 134 -15.33 -6.16 -1.82
N LYS A 135 -15.00 -4.93 -2.23
CA LYS A 135 -15.35 -4.37 -3.54
C LYS A 135 -14.09 -4.30 -4.41
N SER A 136 -14.16 -4.90 -5.59
CA SER A 136 -13.04 -4.99 -6.54
C SER A 136 -12.69 -3.66 -7.24
N ASN A 137 -13.41 -2.58 -6.94
CA ASN A 137 -13.28 -1.29 -7.61
C ASN A 137 -12.89 -0.14 -6.66
N SER A 138 -12.34 -0.43 -5.47
CA SER A 138 -12.01 0.62 -4.50
C SER A 138 -10.97 1.61 -5.04
N LEU A 139 -9.94 1.16 -5.77
CA LEU A 139 -8.99 2.09 -6.43
C LEU A 139 -9.65 2.98 -7.49
N ILE A 140 -10.61 2.46 -8.25
CA ILE A 140 -11.32 3.26 -9.26
C ILE A 140 -12.13 4.37 -8.56
N LYS A 141 -12.84 4.02 -7.47
CA LYS A 141 -13.53 4.99 -6.61
C LYS A 141 -12.55 6.06 -6.13
N TYR A 142 -11.42 5.67 -5.56
CA TYR A 142 -10.43 6.61 -5.03
C TYR A 142 -9.85 7.52 -6.12
N ASN A 143 -9.56 6.99 -7.30
CA ASN A 143 -9.05 7.78 -8.43
C ASN A 143 -10.03 8.84 -8.93
N ARG A 144 -11.34 8.54 -8.96
CA ARG A 144 -12.37 9.54 -9.28
C ARG A 144 -12.43 10.63 -8.21
N MET A 145 -12.44 10.23 -6.94
CA MET A 145 -12.42 11.18 -5.82
C MET A 145 -11.15 12.04 -5.83
N LEU A 146 -9.99 11.45 -6.12
CA LEU A 146 -8.71 12.16 -6.22
C LEU A 146 -8.75 13.25 -7.30
N SER A 147 -9.48 13.04 -8.39
CA SER A 147 -9.63 14.04 -9.46
C SER A 147 -10.32 15.31 -8.94
N VAL A 148 -11.31 15.17 -8.05
CA VAL A 148 -11.95 16.31 -7.35
C VAL A 148 -11.00 16.90 -6.31
N TYR A 149 -10.35 16.05 -5.51
CA TYR A 149 -9.42 16.45 -4.46
C TYR A 149 -8.26 17.30 -5.00
N PHE A 150 -7.62 16.89 -6.09
CA PHE A 150 -6.51 17.65 -6.68
C PHE A 150 -6.97 19.01 -7.22
N GLY A 151 -8.21 19.11 -7.71
CA GLY A 151 -8.83 20.39 -8.04
C GLY A 151 -8.91 21.32 -6.82
N TYR A 152 -9.28 20.78 -5.66
CA TYR A 152 -9.34 21.54 -4.41
C TYR A 152 -7.97 21.82 -3.78
N GLU A 153 -7.03 20.90 -3.88
CA GLU A 153 -5.67 21.07 -3.39
C GLU A 153 -4.96 22.21 -4.16
N ASN A 154 -5.10 22.26 -5.48
CA ASN A 154 -4.58 23.37 -6.29
C ASN A 154 -5.22 24.72 -5.94
N ALA A 155 -6.48 24.70 -5.49
CA ALA A 155 -7.19 25.88 -4.99
C ALA A 155 -6.90 26.17 -3.50
N LEU A 156 -6.02 25.42 -2.85
CA LEU A 156 -5.69 25.51 -1.42
C LEU A 156 -6.92 25.44 -0.51
N LYS A 157 -7.92 24.65 -0.92
CA LYS A 157 -9.17 24.49 -0.19
C LYS A 157 -9.07 23.33 0.80
N GLU A 158 -9.02 23.65 2.08
CA GLU A 158 -8.85 22.67 3.16
C GLU A 158 -10.16 22.22 3.81
N GLN A 159 -11.24 23.00 3.66
CA GLN A 159 -12.58 22.69 4.20
C GLN A 159 -13.61 22.61 3.08
N TYR A 160 -14.43 21.56 3.11
CA TYR A 160 -15.44 21.26 2.10
C TYR A 160 -16.84 21.59 2.61
N SER A 161 -17.58 22.38 1.85
CA SER A 161 -19.01 22.61 2.06
C SER A 161 -19.83 21.40 1.63
N SER A 162 -21.14 21.39 1.94
CA SER A 162 -22.06 20.36 1.47
C SER A 162 -22.05 20.21 -0.06
N GLN A 163 -21.94 21.31 -0.79
CA GLN A 163 -21.83 21.29 -2.26
C GLN A 163 -20.51 20.65 -2.73
N ASP A 164 -19.41 20.85 -2.02
CA ASP A 164 -18.13 20.26 -2.38
C ASP A 164 -18.13 18.75 -2.13
N LEU A 165 -18.68 18.31 -0.99
CA LEU A 165 -18.85 16.89 -0.70
C LEU A 165 -19.78 16.21 -1.70
N GLN A 166 -20.84 16.90 -2.13
CA GLN A 166 -21.74 16.38 -3.18
C GLN A 166 -20.98 16.09 -4.48
N ARG A 167 -19.97 16.90 -4.85
CA ARG A 167 -19.16 16.62 -6.05
C ARG A 167 -18.37 15.32 -5.93
N PHE A 168 -17.82 15.01 -4.76
CA PHE A 168 -17.18 13.71 -4.55
C PHE A 168 -18.20 12.57 -4.69
N ILE A 169 -19.41 12.74 -4.14
CA ILE A 169 -20.49 11.74 -4.22
C ILE A 169 -20.91 11.51 -5.68
N ASP A 170 -21.06 12.57 -6.45
CA ASP A 170 -21.47 12.50 -7.87
C ASP A 170 -20.45 11.72 -8.71
N GLU A 171 -19.15 11.94 -8.46
CA GLU A 171 -18.08 11.20 -9.12
C GLU A 171 -18.05 9.72 -8.76
N VAL A 172 -18.39 9.37 -7.51
CA VAL A 172 -18.53 7.96 -7.11
C VAL A 172 -19.76 7.31 -7.75
N LYS A 173 -20.86 8.04 -7.88
CA LYS A 173 -22.13 7.53 -8.44
C LYS A 173 -22.07 7.33 -9.95
N SER A 174 -21.38 8.21 -10.69
CA SER A 174 -21.22 8.06 -12.14
C SER A 174 -20.58 6.72 -12.53
N MET A 175 -19.70 6.17 -11.68
CA MET A 175 -19.10 4.84 -11.86
C MET A 175 -20.12 3.69 -11.81
N THR A 176 -21.14 3.81 -10.97
CA THR A 176 -22.14 2.74 -10.77
C THR A 176 -23.07 2.62 -11.98
N VAL A 177 -23.33 3.73 -12.66
CA VAL A 177 -24.18 3.79 -13.86
C VAL A 177 -23.43 3.23 -15.08
N GLU A 178 -22.14 3.54 -15.23
CA GLU A 178 -21.31 3.02 -16.33
C GLU A 178 -21.08 1.51 -16.25
N ALA A 179 -21.03 0.93 -15.05
CA ALA A 179 -20.87 -0.51 -14.86
C ALA A 179 -22.13 -1.35 -15.17
N GLN A 180 -23.28 -0.70 -15.41
CA GLN A 180 -24.56 -1.34 -15.71
C GLN A 180 -24.94 -1.28 -17.21
N LEU A 181 -24.09 -0.65 -18.04
CA LEU A 181 -24.21 -0.55 -19.50
C LEU A 181 -23.21 -1.47 -20.20
#